data_AF-A0A1V6FD20-F1
#
_entry.id   AF-A0A1V6FD20-F1
#
_cell.length_a   1.000
_cell.length_b   1.000
_cell.length_c   1.000
_cell.angle_alpha   90.00
_cell.angle_beta   90.00
_cell.angle_gamma   90.00
#
_symmetry.space_group_name_H-M   'P 1'
#
loop_
_entity.id
_entity.type
_entity.pdbx_description
1 polymer ?
#
loop_
_entity_poly.entity_id
_entity_poly.type
_entity_poly.pdbx_seq_one_letter_code
_entity_poly.pdbx_strand_id
1 'polypeptide(L)'
;MKKRNLLLALAGTALLLSGCTVGGKQYFGFGSVATYGDAAAYTGYHVETTVDYVAVVLQKDVIKNLRLDTVQLYSKLTEGAVVLKTEENGDVKSKWELLDDYAMKVASPIGKEWYEQAEAFENWAVGKTVEQVKAGMTGTKLTDGATIGNTINVNGWVAALESAVAAKVEFKGKVAALGVGGLNTVSLKRNTTDVEGQDYTIGGAVFDEAKKVLAARVDTFQPRYVANEAGDRLVMDGSKVQVDATAKRVKSKQELKDDYGMKVASPIGKEWYEQAASLVDYIKGKTVSEALGTDAKLANGAEVGCTMNIGGYRSALLEAEHTAFNSRK
;
A
#
# COMPACT_ATOMS: atom_id res chain seq x y z
N MET A 1 -27.31 -48.05 -3.54
CA MET A 1 -26.60 -47.03 -4.36
C MET A 1 -27.53 -45.84 -4.59
N LYS A 2 -26.95 -44.64 -4.66
CA LYS A 2 -27.56 -43.29 -4.82
C LYS A 2 -27.99 -42.59 -3.52
N LYS A 3 -27.01 -42.04 -2.81
CA LYS A 3 -27.20 -40.85 -1.96
C LYS A 3 -27.04 -39.60 -2.85
N ARG A 4 -28.02 -38.71 -2.80
CA ARG A 4 -28.02 -37.39 -3.45
C ARG A 4 -27.05 -36.48 -2.71
N ASN A 5 -25.97 -36.07 -3.37
CA ASN A 5 -25.11 -35.00 -2.89
C ASN A 5 -25.74 -33.66 -3.29
N LEU A 6 -26.07 -32.88 -2.27
CA LEU A 6 -26.52 -31.50 -2.36
C LEU A 6 -25.30 -30.64 -2.70
N LEU A 7 -25.22 -30.18 -3.94
CA LEU A 7 -24.28 -29.12 -4.35
C LEU A 7 -24.77 -27.81 -3.73
N LEU A 8 -24.12 -27.39 -2.64
CA LEU A 8 -24.18 -26.01 -2.16
C LEU A 8 -23.39 -25.16 -3.16
N ALA A 9 -24.10 -24.46 -4.04
CA ALA A 9 -23.50 -23.40 -4.83
C ALA A 9 -23.10 -22.26 -3.90
N LEU A 10 -21.80 -22.05 -3.70
CA LEU A 10 -21.29 -20.78 -3.19
C LEU A 10 -21.65 -19.71 -4.23
N ALA A 11 -22.73 -18.97 -3.98
CA ALA A 11 -23.01 -17.74 -4.70
C ALA A 11 -21.96 -16.71 -4.27
N GLY A 12 -20.95 -16.52 -5.11
CA GLY A 12 -20.03 -15.40 -5.01
C GLY A 12 -20.83 -14.10 -4.91
N THR A 13 -20.59 -13.36 -3.84
CA THR A 13 -21.27 -12.09 -3.60
C THR A 13 -20.68 -11.06 -4.55
N ALA A 14 -21.17 -11.05 -5.79
CA ALA A 14 -20.96 -9.91 -6.67
C ALA A 14 -21.63 -8.71 -5.99
N LEU A 15 -20.83 -7.84 -5.37
CA LEU A 15 -21.28 -6.52 -4.94
C LEU A 15 -21.83 -5.80 -6.16
N LEU A 16 -23.16 -5.80 -6.29
CA LEU A 16 -23.88 -4.95 -7.20
C LEU A 16 -23.59 -3.50 -6.81
N LEU A 17 -22.60 -2.90 -7.47
CA LEU A 17 -22.37 -1.48 -7.54
C LEU A 17 -23.64 -0.85 -8.12
N SER A 18 -24.57 -0.50 -7.24
CA SER A 18 -25.72 0.34 -7.55
C SER A 18 -25.18 1.67 -8.05
N GLY A 19 -25.10 1.80 -9.37
CA GLY A 19 -24.70 3.01 -10.06
C GLY A 19 -25.70 4.13 -9.74
N CYS A 20 -25.35 5.00 -8.80
CA CYS A 20 -25.94 6.32 -8.70
C CYS A 20 -24.96 7.34 -9.28
N THR A 21 -25.19 7.71 -10.54
CA THR A 21 -24.69 8.99 -11.06
C THR A 21 -25.85 9.98 -11.07
N VAL A 22 -26.02 10.75 -10.00
CA VAL A 22 -26.58 12.13 -10.07
C VAL A 22 -26.01 12.97 -8.90
N GLY A 23 -25.08 13.87 -9.19
CA GLY A 23 -25.04 15.21 -8.57
C GLY A 23 -24.13 15.50 -7.36
N GLY A 24 -23.21 14.62 -6.93
CA GLY A 24 -22.31 14.90 -5.80
C GLY A 24 -20.83 14.94 -6.18
N LYS A 25 -20.07 15.89 -5.62
CA LYS A 25 -18.59 15.84 -5.66
C LYS A 25 -18.09 14.54 -5.03
N GLN A 26 -17.15 13.89 -5.70
CA GLN A 26 -16.48 12.68 -5.22
C GLN A 26 -15.01 12.96 -5.01
N TYR A 27 -14.42 12.29 -4.02
CA TYR A 27 -13.03 12.47 -3.66
C TYR A 27 -12.30 11.14 -3.60
N PHE A 28 -11.05 11.14 -4.02
CA PHE A 28 -10.14 10.02 -3.91
C PHE A 28 -9.05 10.35 -2.89
N GLY A 29 -8.85 9.48 -1.92
CA GLY A 29 -7.74 9.52 -0.99
C GLY A 29 -6.85 8.29 -1.14
N PHE A 30 -5.55 8.48 -0.97
CA PHE A 30 -4.60 7.38 -0.79
C PHE A 30 -3.63 7.79 0.31
N GLY A 31 -3.50 6.93 1.31
CA GLY A 31 -2.69 7.20 2.48
C GLY A 31 -2.03 5.92 2.97
N SER A 32 -0.95 6.09 3.71
CA SER A 32 -0.11 4.99 4.16
C SER A 32 0.65 5.35 5.43
N VAL A 33 1.07 4.33 6.16
CA VAL A 33 1.95 4.45 7.32
C VAL A 33 2.95 3.30 7.33
N ALA A 34 4.17 3.55 7.79
CA ALA A 34 5.16 2.50 7.99
C ALA A 34 5.71 2.55 9.43
N THR A 35 5.59 1.45 10.15
CA THR A 35 6.12 1.30 11.52
C THR A 35 7.16 0.18 11.56
N TYR A 36 8.12 0.26 12.47
CA TYR A 36 9.16 -0.75 12.59
C TYR A 36 9.45 -1.14 14.03
N GLY A 37 9.94 -2.36 14.21
CA GLY A 37 10.32 -2.89 15.52
C GLY A 37 11.24 -4.10 15.39
N ASP A 38 11.55 -4.72 16.53
CA ASP A 38 12.22 -6.02 16.53
C ASP A 38 11.29 -7.06 15.89
N ALA A 39 11.83 -7.82 14.93
CA ALA A 39 11.10 -8.93 14.35
C ALA A 39 10.89 -10.04 15.39
N ALA A 40 9.79 -10.78 15.30
CA ALA A 40 9.55 -11.89 16.20
C ALA A 40 10.64 -12.98 16.03
N ALA A 41 11.10 -13.57 17.13
CA ALA A 41 12.27 -14.47 17.12
C ALA A 41 12.13 -15.65 16.14
N TYR A 42 10.93 -16.20 15.97
CA TYR A 42 10.68 -17.33 15.05
C TYR A 42 10.89 -16.98 13.57
N THR A 43 10.94 -15.69 13.22
CA THR A 43 11.21 -15.24 11.84
C THR A 43 12.68 -15.39 11.48
N GLY A 44 13.58 -15.42 12.46
CA GLY A 44 15.04 -15.40 12.23
C GLY A 44 15.58 -14.07 11.69
N TYR A 45 14.78 -13.01 11.73
CA TYR A 45 15.17 -11.65 11.34
C TYR A 45 15.35 -10.74 12.55
N HIS A 46 16.02 -9.60 12.35
CA HIS A 46 16.28 -8.61 13.39
C HIS A 46 15.24 -7.50 13.40
N VAL A 47 14.95 -6.93 12.23
CA VAL A 47 14.02 -5.79 12.08
C VAL A 47 12.85 -6.21 11.21
N GLU A 48 11.64 -5.88 11.65
CA GLU A 48 10.42 -5.92 10.86
C GLU A 48 9.95 -4.48 10.60
N THR A 49 9.58 -4.17 9.37
CA THR A 49 8.88 -2.92 9.00
C THR A 49 7.55 -3.29 8.35
N THR A 50 6.46 -2.88 8.98
CA THR A 50 5.10 -3.06 8.44
C THR A 50 4.69 -1.78 7.72
N VAL A 51 4.27 -1.91 6.46
CA VAL A 51 3.69 -0.80 5.68
C VAL A 51 2.22 -1.11 5.43
N ASP A 52 1.35 -0.24 5.93
CA ASP A 52 -0.10 -0.29 5.72
C ASP A 52 -0.50 0.83 4.76
N TYR A 53 -1.31 0.52 3.74
CA TYR A 53 -1.75 1.52 2.75
C TYR A 53 -3.20 1.32 2.34
N VAL A 54 -3.90 2.43 2.16
CA VAL A 54 -5.35 2.49 2.00
C VAL A 54 -5.71 3.47 0.89
N ALA A 55 -6.49 3.00 -0.08
CA ALA A 55 -7.21 3.82 -1.04
C ALA A 55 -8.67 3.95 -0.62
N VAL A 56 -9.25 5.14 -0.78
CA VAL A 56 -10.65 5.43 -0.42
C VAL A 56 -11.32 6.30 -1.48
N VAL A 57 -12.55 5.95 -1.84
CA VAL A 57 -13.47 6.83 -2.54
C VAL A 57 -14.50 7.36 -1.55
N LEU A 58 -14.65 8.68 -1.54
CA LEU A 58 -15.56 9.40 -0.65
C LEU A 58 -16.60 10.16 -1.48
N GLN A 59 -17.79 10.30 -0.89
CA GLN A 59 -18.74 11.33 -1.30
C GLN A 59 -19.07 12.16 -0.07
N LYS A 60 -18.75 13.46 -0.13
CA LYS A 60 -18.55 14.28 1.08
C LYS A 60 -17.48 13.62 1.96
N ASP A 61 -17.81 13.26 3.20
CA ASP A 61 -16.92 12.57 4.13
C ASP A 61 -17.31 11.11 4.38
N VAL A 62 -18.24 10.57 3.58
CA VAL A 62 -18.73 9.20 3.69
C VAL A 62 -17.96 8.29 2.74
N ILE A 63 -17.42 7.19 3.28
CA ILE A 63 -16.73 6.13 2.55
C ILE A 63 -17.72 5.42 1.62
N LYS A 64 -17.40 5.42 0.32
CA LYS A 64 -18.16 4.73 -0.72
C LYS A 64 -17.45 3.49 -1.23
N ASN A 65 -16.11 3.50 -1.20
CA ASN A 65 -15.30 2.35 -1.49
C ASN A 65 -14.00 2.44 -0.68
N LEU A 66 -13.48 1.30 -0.24
CA LEU A 66 -12.24 1.20 0.52
C LEU A 66 -11.46 -0.01 0.00
N ARG A 67 -10.18 0.19 -0.28
CA ARG A 67 -9.26 -0.90 -0.59
C ARG A 67 -7.98 -0.70 0.20
N LEU A 68 -7.47 -1.77 0.81
CA LEU A 68 -6.27 -1.70 1.64
C LEU A 68 -5.37 -2.89 1.41
N ASP A 69 -4.10 -2.72 1.73
CA ASP A 69 -3.16 -3.83 1.79
C ASP A 69 -2.02 -3.55 2.79
N THR A 70 -1.29 -4.59 3.14
CA THR A 70 -0.19 -4.56 4.11
C THR A 70 0.97 -5.41 3.60
N VAL A 71 2.19 -4.92 3.74
CA VAL A 71 3.42 -5.72 3.57
C VAL A 71 4.24 -5.73 4.86
N GLN A 72 5.02 -6.79 5.05
CA GLN A 72 6.01 -6.90 6.12
C GLN A 72 7.39 -7.12 5.52
N LEU A 73 8.26 -6.14 5.72
CA LEU A 73 9.65 -6.14 5.25
C LEU A 73 10.56 -6.58 6.38
N TYR A 74 11.47 -7.51 6.10
CA TYR A 74 12.38 -8.06 7.12
C TYR A 74 13.84 -7.91 6.72
N SER A 75 14.70 -7.73 7.73
CA SER A 75 16.15 -7.68 7.54
C SER A 75 16.92 -8.28 8.71
N LYS A 76 18.10 -8.84 8.42
CA LYS A 76 19.03 -9.41 9.39
C LYS A 76 20.47 -9.15 9.01
N LEU A 77 21.37 -9.34 9.97
CA LEU A 77 22.82 -9.31 9.75
C LEU A 77 23.29 -10.75 9.54
N THR A 78 24.08 -11.00 8.50
CA THR A 78 24.75 -12.28 8.30
C THR A 78 26.14 -12.00 7.79
N GLU A 79 27.16 -12.46 8.53
CA GLU A 79 28.58 -12.26 8.17
C GLU A 79 28.95 -10.79 7.89
N GLY A 80 28.37 -9.87 8.67
CA GLY A 80 28.59 -8.42 8.51
C GLY A 80 27.81 -7.77 7.36
N ALA A 81 27.04 -8.53 6.58
CA ALA A 81 26.23 -8.04 5.48
C ALA A 81 24.74 -7.93 5.84
N VAL A 82 24.07 -6.94 5.25
CA VAL A 82 22.60 -6.81 5.30
C VAL A 82 21.99 -7.90 4.43
N VAL A 83 21.17 -8.75 5.04
CA VAL A 83 20.35 -9.75 4.35
C VAL A 83 18.89 -9.41 4.53
N LEU A 84 18.15 -9.36 3.43
CA LEU A 84 16.74 -9.05 3.39
C LEU A 84 15.94 -10.34 3.26
N LYS A 85 14.71 -10.38 3.78
CA LYS A 85 13.79 -11.43 3.36
C LYS A 85 13.43 -11.19 1.90
N THR A 86 13.60 -12.20 1.08
CA THR A 86 13.09 -12.25 -0.29
C THR A 86 12.53 -13.65 -0.50
N GLU A 87 11.48 -13.77 -1.31
CA GLU A 87 11.00 -15.06 -1.81
C GLU A 87 12.02 -15.66 -2.79
N GLU A 88 11.86 -16.94 -3.13
CA GLU A 88 12.60 -17.57 -4.24
C GLU A 88 12.24 -16.79 -5.53
N ASN A 89 13.20 -16.02 -6.07
CA ASN A 89 13.09 -14.98 -7.13
C ASN A 89 13.22 -13.50 -6.68
N GLY A 90 13.49 -13.22 -5.40
CA GLY A 90 13.95 -11.89 -4.98
C GLY A 90 12.84 -10.89 -4.60
N ASP A 91 11.57 -11.26 -4.67
CA ASP A 91 10.46 -10.35 -4.36
C ASP A 91 9.95 -10.49 -2.92
N VAL A 92 9.34 -9.45 -2.36
CA VAL A 92 8.61 -9.52 -1.09
C VAL A 92 7.15 -9.27 -1.39
N LYS A 93 6.36 -10.32 -1.21
CA LYS A 93 4.92 -10.29 -1.46
C LYS A 93 4.16 -9.53 -0.36
N SER A 94 3.19 -8.73 -0.78
CA SER A 94 2.18 -8.19 0.12
C SER A 94 1.24 -9.30 0.65
N LYS A 95 0.42 -8.99 1.65
CA LYS A 95 -0.57 -9.95 2.14
C LYS A 95 -1.71 -10.18 1.15
N TRP A 96 -1.97 -9.24 0.24
CA TRP A 96 -2.87 -9.48 -0.89
C TRP A 96 -2.28 -10.47 -1.88
N GLU A 97 -0.98 -10.42 -2.18
CA GLU A 97 -0.34 -11.35 -3.09
C GLU A 97 -0.19 -12.77 -2.50
N LEU A 98 -0.04 -12.88 -1.18
CA LEU A 98 0.08 -14.16 -0.49
C LEU A 98 -1.26 -14.90 -0.36
N LEU A 99 -2.38 -14.19 -0.15
CA LEU A 99 -3.69 -14.81 0.08
C LEU A 99 -3.64 -15.93 1.14
N ASP A 100 -3.95 -17.17 0.75
CA ASP A 100 -3.89 -18.34 1.65
C ASP A 100 -2.45 -18.73 2.02
N ASP A 101 -1.43 -18.36 1.23
CA ASP A 101 -0.01 -18.62 1.53
C ASP A 101 0.48 -17.82 2.75
N TYR A 102 -0.25 -16.77 3.16
CA TYR A 102 0.04 -16.07 4.42
C TYR A 102 -0.23 -16.93 5.67
N ALA A 103 -1.09 -17.95 5.54
CA ALA A 103 -1.34 -19.00 6.54
C ALA A 103 -1.76 -18.53 7.94
N MET A 104 -2.49 -17.41 8.05
CA MET A 104 -2.96 -16.87 9.34
C MET A 104 -4.19 -17.60 9.90
N LYS A 105 -4.88 -18.44 9.11
CA LYS A 105 -6.06 -19.21 9.57
C LYS A 105 -5.81 -19.95 10.88
N VAL A 106 -4.62 -20.53 11.05
CA VAL A 106 -4.24 -21.28 12.26
C VAL A 106 -4.18 -20.40 13.50
N ALA A 107 -3.77 -19.14 13.36
CA ALA A 107 -3.68 -18.19 14.46
C ALA A 107 -4.96 -17.36 14.64
N SER A 108 -5.91 -17.46 13.71
CA SER A 108 -7.13 -16.66 13.67
C SER A 108 -8.19 -17.23 14.61
N PRO A 109 -8.66 -16.48 15.64
CA PRO A 109 -9.69 -16.97 16.56
C PRO A 109 -11.06 -17.17 15.90
N ILE A 110 -11.25 -16.64 14.69
CA ILE A 110 -12.47 -16.79 13.88
C ILE A 110 -12.27 -17.67 12.64
N GLY A 111 -11.12 -18.36 12.53
CA GLY A 111 -10.84 -19.30 11.44
C GLY A 111 -10.74 -18.67 10.04
N LYS A 112 -10.58 -17.34 9.96
CA LYS A 112 -10.46 -16.59 8.70
C LYS A 112 -9.01 -16.21 8.40
N GLU A 113 -8.65 -16.25 7.13
CA GLU A 113 -7.37 -15.73 6.65
C GLU A 113 -7.28 -14.20 6.75
N TRP A 114 -6.07 -13.66 6.59
CA TRP A 114 -5.85 -12.21 6.66
C TRP A 114 -6.66 -11.45 5.61
N TYR A 115 -6.67 -11.91 4.35
CA TYR A 115 -7.38 -11.22 3.29
C TYR A 115 -8.91 -11.24 3.50
N GLU A 116 -9.46 -12.31 4.08
CA GLU A 116 -10.89 -12.41 4.43
C GLU A 116 -11.27 -11.41 5.53
N GLN A 117 -10.35 -11.18 6.48
CA GLN A 117 -10.54 -10.19 7.55
C GLN A 117 -10.33 -8.75 7.05
N ALA A 118 -9.40 -8.53 6.13
CA ALA A 118 -9.22 -7.24 5.46
C ALA A 118 -10.46 -6.85 4.65
N GLU A 119 -11.02 -7.77 3.86
CA GLU A 119 -12.26 -7.55 3.11
C GLU A 119 -13.46 -7.29 4.03
N ALA A 120 -13.54 -7.99 5.17
CA ALA A 120 -14.57 -7.72 6.18
C ALA A 120 -14.47 -6.29 6.75
N PHE A 121 -13.26 -5.79 6.98
CA PHE A 121 -13.05 -4.40 7.39
C PHE A 121 -13.40 -3.40 6.29
N GLU A 122 -12.97 -3.65 5.04
CA GLU A 122 -13.30 -2.83 3.86
C GLU A 122 -14.81 -2.65 3.73
N ASN A 123 -15.56 -3.76 3.76
CA ASN A 123 -17.02 -3.76 3.64
C ASN A 123 -17.70 -3.09 4.83
N TRP A 124 -17.22 -3.32 6.05
CA TRP A 124 -17.78 -2.70 7.25
C TRP A 124 -17.59 -1.18 7.26
N ALA A 125 -16.48 -0.66 6.72
CA ALA A 125 -16.19 0.77 6.68
C ALA A 125 -17.09 1.53 5.67
N VAL A 126 -17.62 0.87 4.64
CA VAL A 126 -18.51 1.49 3.66
C VAL A 126 -19.76 2.06 4.34
N GLY A 127 -20.12 3.29 3.97
CA GLY A 127 -21.23 4.04 4.54
C GLY A 127 -20.88 4.81 5.82
N LYS A 128 -19.65 4.72 6.32
CA LYS A 128 -19.19 5.44 7.53
C LYS A 128 -18.29 6.63 7.18
N THR A 129 -18.08 7.52 8.14
CA THR A 129 -16.98 8.49 8.14
C THR A 129 -15.75 7.91 8.84
N VAL A 130 -14.59 8.56 8.71
CA VAL A 130 -13.36 8.15 9.40
C VAL A 130 -13.53 8.19 10.92
N GLU A 131 -14.23 9.19 11.44
CA GLU A 131 -14.52 9.33 12.87
C GLU A 131 -15.38 8.18 13.38
N GLN A 132 -16.36 7.74 12.59
CA GLN A 132 -17.19 6.57 12.92
C GLN A 132 -16.38 5.26 12.87
N VAL A 133 -15.46 5.13 11.92
CA VAL A 133 -14.52 3.99 11.86
C VAL A 133 -13.65 3.96 13.13
N LYS A 134 -13.09 5.11 13.54
CA LYS A 134 -12.30 5.24 14.77
C LYS A 134 -13.11 4.92 16.02
N ALA A 135 -14.34 5.41 16.10
CA ALA A 135 -15.24 5.15 17.23
C ALA A 135 -15.63 3.66 17.33
N GLY A 136 -15.52 2.90 16.24
CA GLY A 136 -15.74 1.45 16.21
C GLY A 136 -14.56 0.61 16.74
N MET A 137 -13.50 1.24 17.25
CA MET A 137 -12.31 0.57 17.75
C MET A 137 -12.20 0.58 19.28
N THR A 138 -11.54 -0.44 19.80
CA THR A 138 -11.02 -0.49 21.17
C THR A 138 -9.53 -0.84 21.11
N GLY A 139 -8.67 0.12 21.45
CA GLY A 139 -7.22 -0.04 21.31
C GLY A 139 -6.82 -0.22 19.84
N THR A 140 -6.18 -1.35 19.50
CA THR A 140 -5.69 -1.63 18.14
C THR A 140 -6.69 -2.37 17.26
N LYS A 141 -7.83 -2.80 17.79
CA LYS A 141 -8.78 -3.70 17.11
C LYS A 141 -10.18 -3.07 17.02
N LEU A 142 -11.02 -3.62 16.15
CA LEU A 142 -12.45 -3.33 16.16
C LEU A 142 -13.11 -3.87 17.44
N THR A 143 -14.02 -3.08 18.03
CA THR A 143 -14.76 -3.46 19.24
C THR A 143 -15.57 -4.72 19.02
N ASP A 144 -16.34 -4.79 17.93
CA ASP A 144 -17.18 -5.95 17.58
C ASP A 144 -16.51 -6.84 16.52
N GLY A 145 -15.19 -7.01 16.63
CA GLY A 145 -14.37 -7.61 15.59
C GLY A 145 -14.81 -9.01 15.14
N ALA A 146 -15.23 -9.87 16.07
CA ALA A 146 -15.72 -11.22 15.73
C ALA A 146 -16.99 -11.18 14.87
N THR A 147 -17.95 -10.31 15.20
CA THR A 147 -19.21 -10.11 14.46
C THR A 147 -18.94 -9.52 13.08
N ILE A 148 -18.05 -8.53 13.01
CA ILE A 148 -17.65 -7.89 11.76
C ILE A 148 -16.86 -8.86 10.88
N GLY A 149 -16.17 -9.83 11.50
CA GLY A 149 -15.31 -10.78 10.82
C GLY A 149 -13.87 -10.30 10.66
N ASN A 150 -13.41 -9.39 11.53
CA ASN A 150 -12.05 -8.90 11.61
C ASN A 150 -11.60 -8.83 13.08
N THR A 151 -10.63 -9.65 13.47
CA THR A 151 -10.11 -9.75 14.85
C THR A 151 -8.63 -9.38 14.95
N ILE A 152 -8.06 -8.92 13.84
CA ILE A 152 -6.67 -8.47 13.74
C ILE A 152 -6.54 -6.99 14.11
N ASN A 153 -5.30 -6.53 14.24
CA ASN A 153 -5.03 -5.12 14.48
C ASN A 153 -5.37 -4.32 13.21
N VAL A 154 -6.10 -3.21 13.39
CA VAL A 154 -6.56 -2.32 12.31
C VAL A 154 -6.08 -0.88 12.50
N ASN A 155 -5.36 -0.57 13.59
CA ASN A 155 -4.89 0.79 13.87
C ASN A 155 -3.98 1.36 12.78
N GLY A 156 -3.15 0.53 12.14
CA GLY A 156 -2.36 0.95 10.98
C GLY A 156 -3.23 1.35 9.80
N TRP A 157 -4.25 0.54 9.48
CA TRP A 157 -5.22 0.84 8.41
C TRP A 157 -6.02 2.11 8.70
N VAL A 158 -6.44 2.31 9.95
CA VAL A 158 -7.17 3.52 10.34
C VAL A 158 -6.29 4.76 10.24
N ALA A 159 -5.02 4.70 10.67
CA ALA A 159 -4.07 5.80 10.50
C ALA A 159 -3.80 6.10 9.01
N ALA A 160 -3.65 5.07 8.18
CA ALA A 160 -3.52 5.22 6.73
C ALA A 160 -4.78 5.82 6.10
N LEU A 161 -5.98 5.44 6.56
CA LEU A 161 -7.25 6.02 6.13
C LEU A 161 -7.37 7.50 6.53
N GLU A 162 -6.98 7.88 7.75
CA GLU A 162 -6.92 9.28 8.18
C GLU A 162 -6.02 10.11 7.25
N SER A 163 -4.82 9.60 6.96
CA SER A 163 -3.89 10.20 6.00
C SER A 163 -4.50 10.32 4.61
N ALA A 164 -5.20 9.29 4.14
CA ALA A 164 -5.87 9.27 2.84
C ALA A 164 -6.96 10.36 2.73
N VAL A 165 -7.77 10.52 3.78
CA VAL A 165 -8.85 11.53 3.83
C VAL A 165 -8.29 12.94 3.94
N ALA A 166 -7.21 13.15 4.70
CA ALA A 166 -6.53 14.43 4.80
C ALA A 166 -5.92 14.86 3.45
N ALA A 167 -5.44 13.90 2.65
CA ALA A 167 -4.84 14.15 1.34
C ALA A 167 -5.82 13.98 0.15
N LYS A 168 -7.14 13.92 0.39
CA LYS A 168 -8.10 13.62 -0.68
C LYS A 168 -8.12 14.67 -1.80
N VAL A 169 -8.35 14.23 -3.02
CA VAL A 169 -8.49 15.09 -4.21
C VAL A 169 -9.84 14.87 -4.87
N GLU A 170 -10.45 15.95 -5.38
CA GLU A 170 -11.69 15.83 -6.16
C GLU A 170 -11.38 15.15 -7.51
N PHE A 171 -12.25 14.24 -7.94
CA PHE A 171 -12.18 13.62 -9.27
C PHE A 171 -13.56 13.55 -9.91
N LYS A 172 -13.58 13.27 -11.22
CA LYS A 172 -14.79 13.13 -12.03
C LYS A 172 -14.79 11.78 -12.74
N GLY A 173 -15.97 11.31 -13.12
CA GLY A 173 -16.16 10.05 -13.82
C GLY A 173 -16.91 9.03 -12.97
N LYS A 174 -17.43 7.99 -13.63
CA LYS A 174 -18.13 6.89 -12.97
C LYS A 174 -17.09 5.90 -12.44
N VAL A 175 -17.04 5.73 -11.13
CA VAL A 175 -16.19 4.71 -10.49
C VAL A 175 -16.67 3.32 -10.89
N ALA A 176 -15.79 2.53 -11.50
CA ALA A 176 -16.00 1.11 -11.72
C ALA A 176 -15.28 0.30 -10.64
N ALA A 177 -14.04 0.66 -10.32
CA ALA A 177 -13.22 -0.10 -9.38
C ALA A 177 -12.19 0.79 -8.64
N LEU A 178 -11.71 0.29 -7.50
CA LEU A 178 -10.70 0.93 -6.64
C LEU A 178 -9.66 -0.11 -6.25
N GLY A 179 -8.39 0.22 -6.41
CA GLY A 179 -7.29 -0.71 -6.14
C GLY A 179 -6.11 -0.07 -5.43
N VAL A 180 -5.28 -0.94 -4.86
CA VAL A 180 -3.97 -0.63 -4.29
C VAL A 180 -2.95 -1.64 -4.76
N GLY A 181 -1.67 -1.26 -4.78
CA GLY A 181 -0.57 -2.13 -5.11
C GLY A 181 0.74 -1.65 -4.50
N GLY A 182 1.71 -2.55 -4.47
CA GLY A 182 3.02 -2.37 -3.91
C GLY A 182 4.11 -2.97 -4.79
N LEU A 183 5.36 -2.60 -4.54
CA LEU A 183 6.51 -3.27 -5.12
C LEU A 183 7.68 -3.10 -4.18
N ASN A 184 8.31 -4.22 -3.81
CA ASN A 184 9.58 -4.19 -3.11
C ASN A 184 10.75 -4.16 -4.09
N THR A 185 11.77 -3.38 -3.76
CA THR A 185 13.05 -3.41 -4.47
C THR A 185 14.21 -3.31 -3.48
N VAL A 186 15.32 -3.98 -3.79
CA VAL A 186 16.53 -3.91 -2.99
C VAL A 186 17.20 -2.55 -3.21
N SER A 187 17.54 -1.85 -2.12
CA SER A 187 18.34 -0.64 -2.17
C SER A 187 19.81 -0.95 -1.98
N LEU A 188 20.64 -0.41 -2.87
CA LEU A 188 22.09 -0.57 -2.86
C LEU A 188 22.78 0.77 -2.61
N LYS A 189 23.90 0.73 -1.88
CA LYS A 189 24.80 1.88 -1.75
C LYS A 189 25.41 2.21 -3.10
N ARG A 190 25.39 3.49 -3.50
CA ARG A 190 25.92 3.93 -4.80
C ARG A 190 27.42 3.68 -4.98
N ASN A 191 28.18 3.71 -3.88
CA ASN A 191 29.64 3.64 -3.91
C ASN A 191 30.19 2.22 -3.73
N THR A 192 29.54 1.36 -2.96
CA THR A 192 30.01 -0.01 -2.67
C THR A 192 29.15 -1.09 -3.27
N THR A 193 27.94 -0.76 -3.75
CA THR A 193 26.91 -1.71 -4.20
C THR A 193 26.40 -2.67 -3.13
N ASP A 194 26.79 -2.49 -1.86
CA ASP A 194 26.25 -3.26 -0.75
C ASP A 194 24.77 -2.96 -0.55
N VAL A 195 24.03 -3.97 -0.11
CA VAL A 195 22.64 -3.81 0.32
C VAL A 195 22.60 -2.87 1.53
N GLU A 196 21.77 -1.82 1.46
CA GLU A 196 21.54 -0.89 2.58
C GLU A 196 20.08 -0.88 3.06
N GLY A 197 19.17 -1.53 2.34
CA GLY A 197 17.78 -1.61 2.73
C GLY A 197 16.86 -1.94 1.57
N GLN A 198 15.62 -1.50 1.69
CA GLN A 198 14.54 -1.77 0.74
C GLN A 198 13.84 -0.49 0.36
N ASP A 199 13.31 -0.45 -0.85
CA ASP A 199 12.41 0.60 -1.33
C ASP A 199 11.07 -0.05 -1.63
N TYR A 200 10.07 0.26 -0.80
CA TYR A 200 8.70 -0.21 -0.99
C TYR A 200 7.87 0.88 -1.64
N THR A 201 7.65 0.73 -2.94
CA THR A 201 6.85 1.64 -3.76
C THR A 201 5.39 1.23 -3.66
N ILE A 202 4.48 2.19 -3.48
CA ILE A 202 3.05 1.93 -3.38
C ILE A 202 2.25 2.81 -4.32
N GLY A 203 1.08 2.33 -4.72
CA GLY A 203 0.14 3.05 -5.57
C GLY A 203 -1.30 2.73 -5.23
N GLY A 204 -2.17 3.72 -5.39
CA GLY A 204 -3.62 3.55 -5.29
C GLY A 204 -4.30 4.31 -6.42
N ALA A 205 -5.35 3.71 -7.00
CA ALA A 205 -6.04 4.31 -8.13
C ALA A 205 -7.53 3.94 -8.19
N VAL A 206 -8.31 4.88 -8.73
CA VAL A 206 -9.71 4.72 -9.09
C VAL A 206 -9.79 4.55 -10.60
N PHE A 207 -10.55 3.55 -11.05
CA PHE A 207 -10.68 3.21 -12.47
C PHE A 207 -12.13 3.33 -12.94
N ASP A 208 -12.30 3.65 -14.23
CA ASP A 208 -13.57 3.50 -14.95
C ASP A 208 -13.74 2.10 -15.53
N GLU A 209 -14.88 1.84 -16.20
CA GLU A 209 -15.19 0.52 -16.78
C GLU A 209 -14.21 0.10 -17.87
N ALA A 210 -13.52 1.06 -18.51
CA ALA A 210 -12.49 0.82 -19.51
C ALA A 210 -11.08 0.73 -18.89
N LYS A 211 -10.99 0.61 -17.56
CA LYS A 211 -9.74 0.59 -16.78
C LYS A 211 -8.90 1.86 -16.91
N LYS A 212 -9.48 2.98 -17.32
CA LYS A 212 -8.78 4.26 -17.35
C LYS A 212 -8.75 4.88 -15.97
N VAL A 213 -7.63 5.52 -15.64
CA VAL A 213 -7.43 6.16 -14.34
C VAL A 213 -8.30 7.42 -14.23
N LEU A 214 -9.17 7.45 -13.22
CA LEU A 214 -9.95 8.64 -12.83
C LEU A 214 -9.17 9.51 -11.83
N ALA A 215 -8.47 8.87 -10.90
CA ALA A 215 -7.56 9.48 -9.94
C ALA A 215 -6.54 8.44 -9.46
N ALA A 216 -5.33 8.89 -9.13
CA ALA A 216 -4.29 8.04 -8.58
C ALA A 216 -3.36 8.83 -7.67
N ARG A 217 -2.64 8.11 -6.82
CA ARG A 217 -1.54 8.59 -5.98
C ARG A 217 -0.49 7.49 -5.87
N VAL A 218 0.76 7.89 -5.70
CA VAL A 218 1.90 6.99 -5.52
C VAL A 218 2.77 7.48 -4.38
N ASP A 219 3.51 6.58 -3.75
CA ASP A 219 4.45 6.91 -2.68
C ASP A 219 5.59 5.88 -2.61
N THR A 220 6.59 6.13 -1.77
CA THR A 220 7.68 5.19 -1.51
C THR A 220 8.17 5.31 -0.08
N PHE A 221 8.28 4.17 0.61
CA PHE A 221 9.00 4.04 1.87
C PHE A 221 10.40 3.49 1.61
N GLN A 222 11.39 4.03 2.31
CA GLN A 222 12.80 3.69 2.10
C GLN A 222 13.47 3.28 3.43
N PRO A 223 13.07 2.16 4.06
CA PRO A 223 13.76 1.65 5.24
C PRO A 223 15.23 1.37 4.91
N ARG A 224 16.12 1.79 5.83
CA ARG A 224 17.56 1.62 5.73
C ARG A 224 18.09 1.02 7.02
N TYR A 225 19.08 0.16 6.91
CA TYR A 225 19.57 -0.61 8.05
C TYR A 225 21.07 -0.45 8.22
N VAL A 226 21.50 -0.49 9.48
CA VAL A 226 22.90 -0.49 9.90
C VAL A 226 23.10 -1.53 10.99
N ALA A 227 24.34 -2.00 11.17
CA ALA A 227 24.67 -2.80 12.34
C ALA A 227 24.52 -1.94 13.61
N ASN A 228 24.09 -2.57 14.71
CA ASN A 228 24.14 -1.95 16.02
C ASN A 228 25.60 -1.77 16.49
N GLU A 229 25.80 -1.10 17.63
CA GLU A 229 27.13 -0.85 18.20
C GLU A 229 27.94 -2.11 18.47
N ALA A 230 27.29 -3.22 18.84
CA ALA A 230 27.94 -4.51 19.08
C ALA A 230 28.34 -5.23 17.78
N GLY A 231 27.81 -4.83 16.63
CA GLY A 231 28.06 -5.48 15.35
C GLY A 231 27.41 -6.86 15.19
N ASP A 232 26.47 -7.24 16.06
CA ASP A 232 25.84 -8.57 16.09
C ASP A 232 24.42 -8.58 15.50
N ARG A 233 23.82 -7.41 15.28
CA ARG A 233 22.43 -7.26 14.81
C ARG A 233 22.25 -6.05 13.91
N LEU A 234 21.21 -6.07 13.07
CA LEU A 234 20.73 -4.89 12.36
C LEU A 234 19.72 -4.10 13.19
N VAL A 235 19.78 -2.78 13.04
CA VAL A 235 18.78 -1.82 13.50
C VAL A 235 18.44 -0.86 12.37
N MET A 236 17.32 -0.14 12.50
CA MET A 236 16.98 0.93 11.57
C MET A 236 18.01 2.06 11.65
N ASP A 237 18.45 2.57 10.50
CA ASP A 237 19.45 3.63 10.41
C ASP A 237 18.86 5.00 10.79
N GLY A 238 18.96 5.34 12.06
CA GLY A 238 18.48 6.60 12.62
C GLY A 238 19.18 7.86 12.08
N SER A 239 20.25 7.73 11.29
CA SER A 239 20.90 8.88 10.65
C SER A 239 20.13 9.37 9.41
N LYS A 240 19.20 8.56 8.89
CA LYS A 240 18.45 8.86 7.69
C LYS A 240 17.22 9.71 8.00
N VAL A 241 16.97 10.75 7.20
CA VAL A 241 15.88 11.71 7.41
C VAL A 241 14.49 11.06 7.45
N GLN A 242 14.32 9.94 6.74
CA GLN A 242 13.08 9.18 6.74
C GLN A 242 12.85 8.38 8.04
N VAL A 243 13.85 8.18 8.88
CA VAL A 243 13.71 7.35 10.09
C VAL A 243 13.35 8.24 11.28
N ASP A 244 12.17 8.01 11.84
CA ASP A 244 11.72 8.62 13.07
C ASP A 244 11.83 7.59 14.20
N ALA A 245 12.99 7.62 14.87
CA ALA A 245 13.34 6.64 15.89
C ALA A 245 12.50 6.76 17.16
N THR A 246 12.00 7.97 17.45
CA THR A 246 11.14 8.23 18.61
C THR A 246 9.77 7.61 18.41
N ALA A 247 9.15 7.83 17.25
CA ALA A 247 7.85 7.25 16.93
C ALA A 247 7.92 5.83 16.34
N LYS A 248 9.12 5.26 16.20
CA LYS A 248 9.38 3.93 15.62
C LYS A 248 8.71 3.76 14.25
N ARG A 249 8.86 4.77 13.39
CA ARG A 249 8.24 4.82 12.07
C ARG A 249 9.22 5.24 10.97
N VAL A 250 8.88 4.88 9.74
CA VAL A 250 9.57 5.35 8.54
C VAL A 250 8.64 6.31 7.82
N LYS A 251 9.09 7.55 7.60
CA LYS A 251 8.39 8.56 6.80
C LYS A 251 8.48 8.20 5.32
N SER A 252 7.39 8.36 4.60
CA SER A 252 7.39 8.22 3.14
C SER A 252 8.01 9.43 2.44
N LYS A 253 8.27 9.31 1.13
CA LYS A 253 8.71 10.47 0.32
C LYS A 253 7.63 11.56 0.26
N GLN A 254 6.35 11.18 0.22
CA GLN A 254 5.25 12.13 0.22
C GLN A 254 5.14 12.90 1.55
N GLU A 255 5.48 12.26 2.67
CA GLU A 255 5.55 12.92 3.99
C GLU A 255 6.72 13.88 4.11
N LEU A 256 7.89 13.50 3.58
CA LEU A 256 9.12 14.29 3.66
C LEU A 256 9.06 15.58 2.85
N LYS A 257 8.37 15.58 1.70
CA LYS A 257 8.31 16.73 0.79
C LYS A 257 9.71 17.29 0.47
N ASP A 258 9.98 18.56 0.80
CA ASP A 258 11.28 19.22 0.58
C ASP A 258 12.41 18.60 1.41
N ASP A 259 12.13 18.00 2.58
CA ASP A 259 13.15 17.33 3.40
C ASP A 259 13.73 16.09 2.72
N TYR A 260 13.08 15.57 1.68
CA TYR A 260 13.63 14.49 0.85
C TYR A 260 14.85 14.95 0.03
N GLY A 261 14.88 16.23 -0.38
CA GLY A 261 16.03 16.87 -1.01
C GLY A 261 16.35 16.43 -2.45
N MET A 262 15.36 15.98 -3.23
CA MET A 262 15.59 15.51 -4.60
C MET A 262 15.81 16.66 -5.60
N LYS A 263 15.42 17.90 -5.29
CA LYS A 263 15.59 19.07 -6.18
C LYS A 263 17.00 19.19 -6.74
N VAL A 264 18.03 18.92 -5.93
CA VAL A 264 19.45 19.01 -6.32
C VAL A 264 19.82 18.00 -7.41
N ALA A 265 19.21 16.82 -7.40
CA ALA A 265 19.46 15.76 -8.38
C ALA A 265 18.47 15.78 -9.56
N SER A 266 17.47 16.66 -9.51
CA SER A 266 16.38 16.74 -10.49
C SER A 266 16.78 17.62 -11.67
N PRO A 267 16.84 17.11 -12.90
CA PRO A 267 17.22 17.92 -14.07
C PRO A 267 16.18 19.01 -14.41
N ILE A 268 15.00 18.95 -13.82
CA ILE A 268 13.92 19.93 -13.98
C ILE A 268 13.69 20.77 -12.72
N GLY A 269 14.59 20.68 -11.73
CA GLY A 269 14.53 21.48 -10.50
C GLY A 269 13.30 21.23 -9.60
N LYS A 270 12.61 20.10 -9.78
CA LYS A 270 11.43 19.71 -9.00
C LYS A 270 11.75 18.66 -7.95
N GLU A 271 11.11 18.76 -6.79
CA GLU A 271 11.13 17.72 -5.76
C GLU A 271 10.41 16.44 -6.21
N TRP A 272 10.65 15.34 -5.49
CA TRP A 272 9.99 14.06 -5.76
C TRP A 272 8.46 14.17 -5.76
N TYR A 273 7.87 14.84 -4.75
CA TYR A 273 6.42 14.92 -4.60
C TYR A 273 5.76 15.75 -5.72
N GLU A 274 6.47 16.74 -6.26
CA GLU A 274 6.01 17.55 -7.40
C GLU A 274 6.00 16.73 -8.69
N GLN A 275 7.03 15.89 -8.88
CA GLN A 275 7.11 14.97 -10.02
C GLN A 275 6.07 13.85 -9.91
N ALA A 276 5.84 13.31 -8.71
CA ALA A 276 4.79 12.33 -8.44
C ALA A 276 3.39 12.90 -8.73
N ALA A 277 3.11 14.13 -8.31
CA ALA A 277 1.87 14.84 -8.64
C ALA A 277 1.70 15.03 -10.16
N SER A 278 2.78 15.39 -10.86
CA SER A 278 2.76 15.56 -12.32
C SER A 278 2.53 14.23 -13.05
N LEU A 279 3.14 13.13 -12.57
CA LEU A 279 2.93 11.78 -13.11
C LEU A 279 1.47 11.33 -12.97
N VAL A 280 0.88 11.47 -11.77
CA VAL A 280 -0.51 11.01 -11.55
C VAL A 280 -1.54 11.90 -12.24
N ASP A 281 -1.22 13.16 -12.54
CA ASP A 281 -2.06 13.99 -13.40
C ASP A 281 -1.99 13.53 -14.86
N TYR A 282 -0.78 13.23 -15.35
CA TYR A 282 -0.54 12.77 -16.71
C TYR A 282 -1.27 11.47 -17.08
N ILE A 283 -1.38 10.52 -16.15
CA ILE A 283 -2.04 9.23 -16.42
C ILE A 283 -3.58 9.30 -16.43
N LYS A 284 -4.18 10.41 -16.00
CA LYS A 284 -5.65 10.54 -15.98
C LYS A 284 -6.25 10.34 -17.38
N GLY A 285 -7.35 9.59 -17.44
CA GLY A 285 -8.08 9.27 -18.67
C GLY A 285 -7.38 8.26 -19.58
N LYS A 286 -6.27 7.65 -19.13
CA LYS A 286 -5.54 6.58 -19.83
C LYS A 286 -5.50 5.33 -18.94
N THR A 287 -5.29 4.16 -19.53
CA THR A 287 -4.87 2.99 -18.76
C THR A 287 -3.41 3.16 -18.30
N VAL A 288 -3.00 2.43 -17.26
CA VAL A 288 -1.63 2.51 -16.74
C VAL A 288 -0.62 2.11 -17.81
N SER A 289 -0.88 1.02 -18.53
CA SER A 289 -0.03 0.52 -19.62
C SER A 289 0.12 1.53 -20.76
N GLU A 290 -0.98 2.15 -21.20
CA GLU A 290 -0.93 3.17 -22.27
C GLU A 290 -0.11 4.39 -21.86
N ALA A 291 -0.22 4.83 -20.60
CA ALA A 291 0.45 6.05 -20.15
C ALA A 291 1.93 5.84 -19.84
N LEU A 292 2.28 4.71 -19.23
CA LEU A 292 3.61 4.50 -18.62
C LEU A 292 4.52 3.55 -19.43
N GLY A 293 4.00 2.88 -20.46
CA GLY A 293 4.78 2.01 -21.35
C GLY A 293 5.63 0.98 -20.60
N THR A 294 6.80 0.65 -21.15
CA THR A 294 7.78 -0.29 -20.52
C THR A 294 9.09 0.36 -20.11
N ASP A 295 9.37 1.58 -20.57
CA ASP A 295 10.63 2.27 -20.29
C ASP A 295 10.76 2.69 -18.83
N ALA A 296 11.99 2.83 -18.35
CA ALA A 296 12.25 3.25 -16.97
C ALA A 296 11.85 4.72 -16.70
N LYS A 297 11.72 5.54 -17.75
CA LYS A 297 11.35 6.96 -17.67
C LYS A 297 10.40 7.32 -18.81
N LEU A 298 9.58 8.35 -18.62
CA LEU A 298 8.79 8.91 -19.72
C LEU A 298 9.71 9.59 -20.75
N ALA A 299 9.51 9.29 -22.03
CA ALA A 299 10.24 9.92 -23.13
C ALA A 299 10.05 11.45 -23.14
N ASN A 300 8.83 11.92 -22.87
CA ASN A 300 8.47 13.32 -22.71
C ASN A 300 8.48 13.79 -21.25
N GLY A 301 9.31 13.17 -20.39
CA GLY A 301 9.30 13.40 -18.95
C GLY A 301 9.50 14.86 -18.52
N ALA A 302 10.31 15.63 -19.25
CA ALA A 302 10.49 17.06 -18.96
C ALA A 302 9.21 17.87 -19.18
N GLU A 303 8.47 17.58 -20.26
CA GLU A 303 7.20 18.24 -20.60
C GLU A 303 6.09 17.86 -19.62
N VAL A 304 6.03 16.57 -19.27
CA VAL A 304 5.12 16.07 -18.23
C VAL A 304 5.47 16.63 -16.86
N GLY A 305 6.73 16.98 -16.62
CA GLY A 305 7.22 17.38 -15.30
C GLY A 305 7.58 16.21 -14.39
N CYS A 306 7.88 15.05 -14.96
CA CYS A 306 8.33 13.84 -14.27
C CYS A 306 9.52 13.21 -15.01
N THR A 307 10.72 13.35 -14.45
CA THR A 307 11.98 12.81 -15.01
C THR A 307 12.61 11.71 -14.16
N MET A 308 11.95 11.38 -13.05
CA MET A 308 12.31 10.27 -12.17
C MET A 308 12.06 8.91 -12.83
N ASN A 309 12.67 7.86 -12.31
CA ASN A 309 12.35 6.50 -12.72
C ASN A 309 10.89 6.18 -12.33
N ILE A 310 10.10 5.65 -13.27
CA ILE A 310 8.69 5.34 -13.10
C ILE A 310 8.38 3.85 -13.06
N GLY A 311 9.39 2.97 -13.21
CA GLY A 311 9.18 1.53 -13.29
C GLY A 311 8.45 0.97 -12.06
N GLY A 312 8.88 1.36 -10.86
CA GLY A 312 8.22 0.93 -9.62
C GLY A 312 6.79 1.48 -9.48
N TYR A 313 6.56 2.74 -9.85
CA TYR A 313 5.23 3.35 -9.82
C TYR A 313 4.29 2.70 -10.84
N ARG A 314 4.80 2.32 -12.01
CA ARG A 314 4.06 1.55 -13.00
C ARG A 314 3.66 0.19 -12.44
N SER A 315 4.59 -0.57 -11.86
CA SER A 315 4.25 -1.88 -11.28
C SER A 315 3.21 -1.77 -10.17
N ALA A 316 3.39 -0.84 -9.23
CA ALA A 316 2.43 -0.64 -8.15
C ALA A 316 1.04 -0.20 -8.66
N LEU A 317 0.97 0.62 -9.72
CA LEU A 317 -0.31 1.01 -10.33
C LEU A 317 -0.94 -0.09 -11.20
N LEU A 318 -0.14 -0.95 -11.83
CA LEU A 318 -0.63 -2.13 -12.54
C LEU A 318 -1.18 -3.17 -11.56
N GLU A 319 -0.52 -3.36 -10.42
CA GLU A 319 -1.06 -4.17 -9.35
C GLU A 319 -2.33 -3.52 -8.77
N ALA A 320 -2.37 -2.20 -8.59
CA ALA A 320 -3.61 -1.51 -8.22
C ALA A 320 -4.74 -1.76 -9.24
N GLU A 321 -4.46 -1.74 -10.55
CA GLU A 321 -5.46 -2.14 -11.56
C GLU A 321 -5.90 -3.59 -11.35
N HIS A 322 -4.94 -4.51 -11.14
CA HIS A 322 -5.24 -5.92 -10.88
C HIS A 322 -6.12 -6.11 -9.65
N THR A 323 -5.77 -5.53 -8.50
CA THR A 323 -6.53 -5.68 -7.25
C THR A 323 -7.87 -4.95 -7.28
N ALA A 324 -8.06 -3.98 -8.18
CA ALA A 324 -9.33 -3.30 -8.38
C ALA A 324 -10.36 -4.18 -9.10
N PHE A 325 -9.93 -4.92 -10.12
CA PHE A 325 -10.81 -5.72 -10.98
C PHE A 325 -10.84 -7.21 -10.63
N ASN A 326 -10.03 -7.65 -9.68
CA ASN A 326 -10.02 -9.02 -9.19
C ASN A 326 -10.35 -9.05 -7.70
N SER A 327 -11.22 -9.97 -7.31
CA SER A 327 -11.48 -10.27 -5.90
C SER A 327 -10.22 -10.79 -5.24
N ARG A 328 -10.18 -10.75 -3.90
CA ARG A 328 -9.10 -11.40 -3.13
C ARG A 328 -9.10 -12.92 -3.30
N LYS A 329 -10.10 -13.50 -4.00
CA LYS A 329 -10.20 -14.89 -4.46
C LYS A 329 -11.07 -15.02 -5.69
#